data_AF-A0A183EBX8-F1
#
_entry.id   AF-A0A183EBX8-F1
#
_cell.length_a   1.000
_cell.length_b   1.000
_cell.length_c   1.000
_cell.angle_alpha   90.00
_cell.angle_beta   90.00
_cell.angle_gamma   90.00
#
_symmetry.space_group_name_H-M   'P 1'
#
loop_
_entity.id
_entity.type
_entity.pdbx_description
1 polymer ?
#
loop_
_entity_poly.entity_id
_entity_poly.type
_entity_poly.pdbx_seq_one_letter_code
_entity_poly.pdbx_strand_id
1 'polypeptide(L)' 'MNKKIVALYFSAHWCPPCRQFTPVLKEFYEEIDNDEFEIVFVSLDHSENDLKQYLEEAHGDWYHIPFGSGEIE' A
#
# COMPACT_ATOMS: atom_id res chain seq x y z
N MET A 1 -11.31 -12.04 -5.41
CA MET A 1 -10.34 -11.48 -6.38
C MET A 1 -9.80 -12.61 -7.21
N ASN A 2 -9.85 -12.53 -8.54
CA ASN A 2 -9.15 -13.46 -9.42
C ASN A 2 -7.97 -12.72 -10.07
N LYS A 3 -7.08 -12.19 -9.23
CA LYS A 3 -5.87 -11.48 -9.67
C LYS A 3 -4.80 -12.51 -9.94
N LYS A 4 -4.10 -12.35 -11.06
CA LYS A 4 -3.03 -13.27 -11.49
C LYS A 4 -1.70 -12.94 -10.83
N ILE A 5 -1.48 -11.66 -10.54
CA ILE A 5 -0.27 -11.15 -9.90
C ILE A 5 -0.69 -10.26 -8.72
N VAL A 6 -0.08 -10.48 -7.57
CA VAL A 6 -0.26 -9.65 -6.37
C VAL A 6 1.11 -9.19 -5.90
N ALA A 7 1.30 -7.88 -5.76
CA ALA A 7 2.48 -7.27 -5.18
C ALA A 7 2.23 -6.89 -3.73
N LEU A 8 3.04 -7.45 -2.82
CA LEU A 8 3.04 -7.04 -1.41
C LEU A 8 3.97 -5.85 -1.25
N TYR A 9 3.41 -4.71 -0.84
CA TYR A 9 4.17 -3.48 -0.65
C TYR A 9 4.38 -3.21 0.83
N PHE A 10 5.59 -3.45 1.33
CA PHE A 10 5.98 -3.19 2.72
C PHE A 10 6.54 -1.79 2.87
N SER A 11 5.88 -0.95 3.66
CA SER A 11 6.23 0.46 3.75
C SER A 11 5.62 1.12 5.01
N ALA A 12 6.03 2.35 5.32
CA ALA A 12 5.48 3.13 6.43
C ALA A 12 5.57 4.63 6.17
N HIS A 13 4.66 5.41 6.77
CA HIS A 13 4.60 6.86 6.69
C HIS A 13 5.87 7.50 7.24
N TRP A 14 6.39 7.00 8.36
CA TRP A 14 7.57 7.56 9.03
C TRP A 14 8.85 7.42 8.20
N CYS A 15 8.88 6.49 7.22
CA CYS A 15 10.04 6.18 6.39
C CYS A 15 10.19 7.19 5.22
N PRO A 16 11.26 8.02 5.19
CA PRO A 16 11.44 9.03 4.12
C PRO A 16 11.53 8.49 2.69
N PRO A 17 12.34 7.45 2.38
CA PRO A 17 12.40 6.92 1.01
C PRO A 17 11.07 6.28 0.58
N CYS A 18 10.33 5.73 1.55
CA CYS A 18 9.00 5.17 1.32
C CYS A 18 8.01 6.24 0.84
N ARG A 19 7.97 7.40 1.52
CA ARG A 19 7.12 8.54 1.10
C ARG A 19 7.47 9.06 -0.28
N GLN A 20 8.73 8.94 -0.71
CA GLN A 20 9.16 9.33 -2.06
C GLN A 20 8.74 8.30 -3.12
N PHE A 21 8.72 7.01 -2.76
CA PHE A 21 8.42 5.94 -3.70
C PHE A 21 6.92 5.72 -3.92
N THR A 22 6.09 5.85 -2.88
CA THR A 22 4.64 5.57 -3.00
C THR A 22 3.94 6.35 -4.12
N PRO A 23 4.20 7.65 -4.34
CA PRO A 23 3.59 8.37 -5.46
C PRO A 23 3.96 7.78 -6.83
N VAL A 24 5.21 7.32 -7.00
CA VAL A 24 5.66 6.66 -8.23
C VAL A 24 4.96 5.31 -8.42
N LEU A 25 4.77 4.55 -7.33
CA LEU A 25 4.03 3.29 -7.38
C LEU A 25 2.54 3.51 -7.70
N LYS A 26 1.95 4.59 -7.18
CA LYS A 26 0.58 4.99 -7.48
C LYS A 26 0.42 5.29 -8.98
N GLU A 27 1.30 6.11 -9.55
CA GLU A 27 1.30 6.42 -10.99
C GLU A 27 1.38 5.13 -11.83
N PHE A 28 2.30 4.22 -11.48
CA PHE A 28 2.39 2.91 -12.14
C PHE A 28 1.08 2.11 -12.07
N TYR A 29 0.44 2.05 -10.89
CA TYR A 29 -0.81 1.32 -10.70
C TYR A 29 -1.99 1.92 -11.48
N GLU A 30 -1.99 3.23 -11.69
CA GLU A 30 -3.02 3.91 -12.49
C GLU A 30 -2.81 3.73 -14.01
N GLU A 31 -1.59 3.41 -14.46
CA GLU A 31 -1.26 3.20 -15.88
C GLU A 31 -1.52 1.78 -16.40
N ILE A 32 -1.50 0.78 -15.52
CA ILE A 32 -1.63 -0.63 -15.90
C ILE A 32 -3.08 -1.13 -15.89
N ASP A 33 -3.33 -2.25 -16.57
CA ASP A 33 -4.59 -2.96 -16.48
C ASP A 33 -4.71 -3.68 -15.13
N ASN A 34 -5.60 -3.16 -14.28
CA ASN A 34 -5.83 -3.66 -12.94
C ASN A 34 -6.70 -4.93 -12.89
N ASP A 35 -7.12 -5.52 -14.02
CA ASP A 35 -7.88 -6.77 -13.99
C ASP A 35 -7.00 -7.99 -13.62
N GLU A 36 -5.72 -8.00 -14.00
CA GLU A 36 -4.78 -9.10 -13.70
C GLU A 36 -3.81 -8.82 -12.54
N PHE A 37 -3.60 -7.54 -12.17
CA PHE A 37 -2.63 -7.12 -11.16
C PHE A 37 -3.30 -6.43 -9.95
N GLU A 38 -2.69 -6.58 -8.77
CA GLU A 38 -3.13 -5.90 -7.56
C GLU A 38 -1.97 -5.59 -6.63
N ILE A 39 -2.09 -4.49 -5.88
CA ILE A 39 -1.20 -4.15 -4.77
C ILE A 39 -1.94 -4.40 -3.44
N VAL A 40 -1.23 -5.02 -2.51
CA VAL A 40 -1.66 -5.09 -1.11
C VAL A 40 -0.60 -4.41 -0.27
N PHE A 41 -0.97 -3.28 0.32
CA PHE A 41 -0.13 -2.53 1.24
C PHE A 41 -0.07 -3.23 2.60
N VAL A 42 1.15 -3.52 3.04
CA VAL A 42 1.49 -4.07 4.35
C VAL A 42 2.21 -2.97 5.13
N SER A 43 1.46 -2.29 5.98
CA SER A 43 1.97 -1.17 6.76
C SER A 43 2.89 -1.64 7.88
N LEU A 44 4.00 -0.92 8.03
CA LEU A 44 4.93 -0.97 9.17
C LEU A 44 4.78 0.27 10.06
N ASP A 45 3.66 0.99 9.93
CA ASP A 45 3.32 2.12 10.78
C ASP A 45 3.06 1.65 12.21
N HIS A 46 3.31 2.53 13.18
CA HIS A 46 3.19 2.21 14.60
C HIS A 46 1.81 2.56 15.18
N SER A 47 0.96 3.21 14.39
CA SER A 47 -0.40 3.53 14.78
C SER A 47 -1.36 3.45 13.59
N GLU A 48 -2.63 3.19 13.88
CA GLU A 48 -3.70 3.24 12.88
C GLU A 48 -3.83 4.63 12.24
N ASN A 49 -3.53 5.69 13.00
CA ASN A 49 -3.58 7.06 12.50
C ASN A 49 -2.51 7.32 11.43
N ASP A 50 -1.28 6.87 11.66
CA ASP A 50 -0.18 7.04 10.69
C ASP A 50 -0.48 6.26 9.41
N LEU A 51 -1.02 5.04 9.53
CA LEU A 51 -1.50 4.24 8.39
C LEU A 51 -2.57 4.99 7.60
N LYS A 52 -3.60 5.54 8.27
CA LYS A 52 -4.68 6.29 7.61
C LYS A 52 -4.16 7.52 6.90
N GLN A 53 -3.31 8.30 7.57
CA GLN A 53 -2.71 9.49 6.98
C GLN A 53 -1.90 9.16 5.73
N TYR A 54 -1.11 8.08 5.76
CA TYR A 54 -0.32 7.69 4.59
C TYR A 54 -1.16 7.26 3.40
N LEU A 55 -2.22 6.47 3.66
CA LEU A 55 -3.17 6.04 2.65
C LEU A 55 -3.81 7.25 1.95
N GLU A 56 -4.31 8.21 2.73
CA GLU A 56 -4.96 9.42 2.22
C GLU A 56 -4.00 10.32 1.44
N GLU A 57 -2.77 10.47 1.90
CA GLU A 57 -1.80 11.40 1.33
C GLU A 57 -1.17 10.91 0.02
N ALA A 58 -0.88 9.60 -0.09
CA ALA A 58 0.03 9.11 -1.13
C ALA A 58 -0.44 7.85 -1.89
N HIS A 59 -1.38 7.07 -1.37
CA HIS A 59 -1.70 5.76 -1.96
C HIS A 59 -2.68 5.86 -3.14
N GLY A 60 -2.66 4.81 -3.98
CA GLY A 60 -3.67 4.56 -5.01
C GLY A 60 -4.86 3.76 -4.46
N ASP A 61 -5.86 3.50 -5.31
CA ASP A 61 -7.04 2.69 -4.98
C ASP A 61 -6.71 1.19 -4.99
N TRP A 62 -5.84 0.78 -4.06
CA TRP A 62 -5.43 -0.60 -3.85
C TRP A 62 -5.72 -1.03 -2.40
N TYR A 63 -5.58 -2.32 -2.12
CA TYR A 63 -5.90 -2.87 -0.82
C TYR A 63 -4.80 -2.59 0.20
N HIS A 64 -5.17 -2.62 1.48
CA HIS A 64 -4.24 -2.68 2.59
C HIS A 64 -4.74 -3.67 3.64
N ILE A 65 -3.81 -4.19 4.44
CA ILE A 65 -4.19 -4.97 5.62
C ILE A 65 -4.56 -3.99 6.76
N PRO A 66 -5.65 -4.25 7.51
CA PRO A 66 -5.99 -3.42 8.66
C PRO A 66 -4.88 -3.41 9.72
N PHE A 67 -4.71 -2.25 10.37
CA PHE A 67 -3.76 -2.12 11.47
C PHE A 67 -4.07 -3.13 12.59
N GLY A 68 -3.04 -3.80 13.12
CA GLY A 68 -3.19 -4.81 14.17
C GLY A 68 -3.76 -6.15 13.71
N SER A 69 -3.80 -6.44 12.41
CA SER A 69 -4.13 -7.79 11.94
C SER A 69 -3.07 -8.79 12.39
N GLY A 70 -3.51 -9.92 12.98
CA GLY A 70 -2.64 -11.04 13.38
C GLY A 70 -2.02 -11.81 12.20
N GLU A 71 -2.27 -11.39 10.96
CA GLU A 71 -1.63 -11.93 9.75
C GLU A 71 -0.24 -11.34 9.49
N ILE A 72 0.10 -10.23 10.17
CA ILE A 72 1.35 -9.48 10.02
C ILE A 72 2.16 -9.44 11.34
N GLU A 73 1.71 -10.16 12.38
CA GLU A 73 2.42 -10.33 13.65
C GLU A 73 3.47 -11.44 13.61
#